data_AF-A0A016QLR2-F1
#
_entry.id   AF-A0A016QLR2-F1
#
_cell.length_a   1.000
_cell.length_b   1.000
_cell.length_c   1.000
_cell.angle_alpha   90.00
_cell.angle_beta   90.00
_cell.angle_gamma   90.00
#
_symmetry.space_group_name_H-M   'P 1'
#
loop_
_entity.id
_entity.type
_entity.pdbx_description
1 polymer ?
#
loop_
_entity_poly.entity_id
_entity_poly.type
_entity_poly.pdbx_seq_one_letter_code
_entity_poly.pdbx_strand_id
1 'polypeptide(L)'
;MVRALLDEGDEVFVLARRPMPFQHPRLHPLGADDTDANALQPGAFDRGVVWIHGTALEAPSQQVRGPCWHVLESAATNPARPGSQRRERFAALGNDDREVILGFVVEGNGSRWLTDEEISAGVLHALHHDLKRHVIGGVEPWSARP
;
A
#
# COMPACT_ATOMS: atom_id res chain seq x y z
N MET A 1 8.26 0.75 -7.92
CA MET A 1 7.24 -0.31 -7.82
C MET A 1 6.55 -0.63 -9.15
N VAL A 2 5.69 0.26 -9.69
CA VAL A 2 4.85 -0.02 -10.90
C VAL A 2 5.66 -0.59 -12.07
N ARG A 3 6.83 -0.02 -12.37
CA ARG A 3 7.70 -0.52 -13.44
C ARG A 3 8.15 -1.96 -13.23
N ALA A 4 8.50 -2.34 -12.00
CA ALA A 4 8.92 -3.71 -11.70
C ALA A 4 7.80 -4.72 -11.94
N LEU A 5 6.57 -4.43 -11.51
CA LEU A 5 5.39 -5.26 -11.78
C LEU A 5 5.15 -5.41 -13.30
N LEU A 6 5.27 -4.30 -14.04
CA LEU A 6 5.17 -4.33 -15.50
C LEU A 6 6.28 -5.16 -16.15
N ASP A 7 7.51 -5.08 -15.65
CA ASP A 7 8.66 -5.85 -16.17
C ASP A 7 8.52 -7.36 -15.86
N GLU A 8 7.89 -7.70 -14.73
CA GLU A 8 7.59 -9.08 -14.31
C GLU A 8 6.51 -9.76 -15.16
N GLY A 9 5.72 -8.98 -15.89
CA GLY A 9 4.69 -9.53 -16.76
C GLY A 9 3.28 -9.01 -16.50
N ASP A 10 3.09 -8.29 -15.39
CA ASP A 10 1.75 -7.94 -14.91
C ASP A 10 1.05 -6.95 -15.82
N GLU A 11 -0.28 -7.09 -15.84
CA GLU A 11 -1.21 -6.06 -16.25
C GLU A 11 -1.51 -5.16 -15.05
N VAL A 12 -1.12 -3.89 -15.13
CA VAL A 12 -1.13 -2.97 -13.98
C VAL A 12 -2.11 -1.84 -14.22
N PHE A 13 -3.10 -1.75 -13.34
CA PHE A 13 -4.07 -0.68 -13.29
C PHE A 13 -3.70 0.28 -12.17
N VAL A 14 -3.63 1.58 -12.48
CA VAL A 14 -3.21 2.60 -11.51
C VAL A 14 -4.30 3.65 -11.35
N LEU A 15 -4.85 3.74 -10.14
CA LEU A 15 -5.69 4.85 -9.71
C LEU A 15 -4.81 5.82 -8.92
N ALA A 16 -4.53 7.00 -9.48
CA ALA A 16 -3.69 8.00 -8.82
C ALA A 16 -4.06 9.41 -9.28
N ARG A 17 -4.00 10.37 -8.36
CA ARG A 17 -4.26 11.80 -8.62
C ARG A 17 -3.35 12.43 -9.67
N ARG A 18 -2.12 11.93 -9.79
CA ARG A 18 -1.16 12.38 -10.78
C ARG A 18 -0.92 11.27 -11.80
N PRO A 19 -0.90 11.59 -13.10
CA PRO A 19 -0.61 10.60 -14.13
C PRO A 19 0.81 10.06 -13.97
N MET A 20 1.01 8.80 -14.35
CA MET A 20 2.33 8.19 -14.37
C MET A 20 3.23 8.92 -15.38
N PRO A 21 4.51 9.19 -15.06
CA PRO A 21 5.41 9.95 -15.93
C PRO A 21 5.93 9.14 -17.14
N PHE A 22 5.37 7.96 -17.38
CA PHE A 22 5.74 7.07 -18.47
C PHE A 22 4.52 6.28 -18.96
N GLN A 23 4.63 5.77 -20.19
CA GLN A 23 3.64 4.89 -20.80
C GLN A 23 4.18 3.46 -20.89
N HIS A 24 3.29 2.48 -20.86
CA HIS A 24 3.63 1.08 -21.06
C HIS A 24 2.39 0.33 -21.60
N PRO A 25 2.51 -0.65 -22.51
CA PRO A 25 1.36 -1.34 -23.11
C PRO A 25 0.44 -2.05 -22.10
N ARG A 26 1.00 -2.50 -20.98
CA ARG A 26 0.30 -3.14 -19.85
C ARG A 26 -0.03 -2.20 -18.69
N LEU A 27 0.17 -0.89 -18.86
CA LEU A 27 -0.17 0.11 -17.85
C LEU A 27 -1.48 0.77 -18.24
N HIS A 28 -2.47 0.67 -17.34
CA HIS A 28 -3.82 1.18 -17.55
C HIS A 28 -4.13 2.22 -16.46
N PRO A 29 -3.88 3.52 -16.72
CA PRO A 29 -4.30 4.57 -15.82
C PRO A 29 -5.82 4.60 -15.72
N LEU A 30 -6.34 4.54 -14.51
CA LEU A 30 -7.77 4.66 -14.25
C LEU A 30 -8.06 6.15 -14.03
N GLY A 31 -8.86 6.74 -14.93
CA GLY A 31 -9.12 8.19 -14.98
C GLY A 31 -10.02 8.74 -13.88
N ALA A 32 -10.09 8.09 -12.73
CA ALA A 32 -10.90 8.50 -11.58
C ALA A 32 -10.01 9.07 -10.47
N ASP A 33 -10.53 10.02 -9.70
CA ASP A 33 -9.94 10.41 -8.42
C ASP A 33 -10.14 9.27 -7.39
N ASP A 34 -9.38 9.25 -6.30
CA ASP A 34 -9.51 8.20 -5.25
C ASP A 34 -10.91 8.16 -4.60
N THR A 35 -11.72 9.20 -4.82
CA THR A 35 -13.14 9.27 -4.44
C THR A 35 -14.12 8.61 -5.42
N ASP A 36 -13.71 8.30 -6.67
CA ASP A 36 -14.55 7.71 -7.73
C ASP A 36 -14.25 6.23 -7.99
N ALA A 37 -13.70 5.53 -6.99
CA ALA A 37 -13.42 4.09 -7.07
C ALA A 37 -14.64 3.24 -7.47
N ASN A 38 -15.88 3.75 -7.30
CA ASN A 38 -17.12 3.08 -7.73
C ASN A 38 -17.25 2.84 -9.24
N ALA A 39 -16.40 3.46 -10.08
CA ALA A 39 -16.39 3.19 -11.53
C ALA A 39 -15.85 1.80 -11.89
N LEU A 40 -15.22 1.11 -10.94
CA LEU A 40 -14.60 -0.20 -11.13
C LEU A 40 -15.49 -1.31 -10.55
N GLN A 41 -15.55 -2.45 -11.22
CA GLN A 41 -16.37 -3.58 -10.81
C GLN A 41 -15.73 -4.34 -9.65
N PRO A 42 -16.48 -4.75 -8.61
CA PRO A 42 -15.98 -5.62 -7.55
C PRO A 42 -15.38 -6.91 -8.11
N GLY A 43 -14.25 -7.35 -7.56
CA GLY A 43 -13.55 -8.57 -7.97
C GLY A 43 -12.89 -8.53 -9.36
N ALA A 44 -12.57 -7.36 -9.90
CA ALA A 44 -11.89 -7.22 -11.18
C ALA A 44 -10.40 -7.59 -11.14
N PHE A 45 -9.76 -7.57 -9.96
CA PHE A 45 -8.30 -7.72 -9.83
C PHE A 45 -7.90 -8.92 -8.98
N ASP A 46 -6.82 -9.60 -9.37
CA ASP A 46 -6.31 -10.78 -8.66
C ASP A 46 -5.50 -10.42 -7.41
N ARG A 47 -4.88 -9.24 -7.40
CA ARG A 47 -4.16 -8.68 -6.25
C ARG A 47 -4.19 -7.15 -6.27
N GLY A 48 -4.04 -6.52 -5.12
CA GLY A 48 -4.10 -5.06 -5.00
C GLY A 48 -3.05 -4.49 -4.06
N VAL A 49 -2.59 -3.27 -4.36
CA VAL A 49 -1.80 -2.44 -3.45
C VAL A 49 -2.54 -1.13 -3.28
N VAL A 50 -2.91 -0.80 -2.05
CA VAL A 50 -3.71 0.38 -1.73
C VAL A 50 -2.91 1.28 -0.80
N TRP A 51 -2.61 2.48 -1.27
CA TRP A 51 -1.95 3.52 -0.48
C TRP A 51 -2.83 4.78 -0.48
N ILE A 52 -3.71 4.89 0.51
CA ILE A 52 -4.66 6.00 0.65
C ILE A 52 -4.54 6.60 2.05
N HIS A 53 -4.43 7.92 2.12
CA HIS A 53 -4.47 8.64 3.38
C HIS A 53 -5.94 8.89 3.77
N GLY A 54 -6.44 8.23 4.82
CA GLY A 54 -7.77 8.51 5.39
C GLY A 54 -8.71 7.32 5.44
N THR A 55 -10.02 7.59 5.48
CA THR A 55 -11.09 6.59 5.64
C THR A 55 -11.64 6.03 4.32
N ALA A 56 -11.18 6.52 3.17
CA ALA A 56 -11.65 6.10 1.84
C ALA A 56 -11.07 4.75 1.36
N LEU A 57 -10.54 3.95 2.28
CA LEU A 57 -9.76 2.75 1.99
C LEU A 57 -10.61 1.55 1.51
N GLU A 58 -11.92 1.63 1.74
CA GLU A 58 -12.84 0.50 1.61
C GLU A 58 -13.21 0.22 0.14
N ALA A 59 -13.44 1.26 -0.67
CA ALA A 59 -13.95 1.09 -2.03
C ALA A 59 -12.97 0.42 -3.01
N PRO A 60 -11.67 0.78 -3.07
CA PRO A 60 -10.71 0.10 -3.96
C PRO A 60 -10.44 -1.35 -3.54
N SER A 61 -10.47 -1.61 -2.24
CA SER A 61 -10.16 -2.93 -1.69
C SER A 61 -11.21 -3.96 -2.10
N GLN A 62 -12.49 -3.59 -2.09
CA GLN A 62 -13.61 -4.45 -2.51
C GLN A 62 -13.52 -4.93 -3.99
N GLN A 63 -12.62 -4.35 -4.78
CA GLN A 63 -12.42 -4.72 -6.18
C GLN A 63 -11.37 -5.82 -6.38
N VAL A 64 -10.65 -6.17 -5.31
CA VAL A 64 -9.60 -7.17 -5.32
C VAL A 64 -10.18 -8.49 -4.82
N ARG A 65 -10.04 -9.56 -5.61
CA ARG A 65 -10.49 -10.91 -5.22
C ARG A 65 -9.51 -11.62 -4.30
N GLY A 66 -8.22 -11.34 -4.47
CA GLY A 66 -7.14 -12.00 -3.77
C GLY A 66 -6.47 -11.11 -2.72
N PRO A 67 -5.19 -11.34 -2.45
CA PRO A 67 -4.38 -10.54 -1.53
C PRO A 67 -4.44 -9.03 -1.80
N CYS A 68 -4.74 -8.25 -0.77
CA CYS A 68 -4.73 -6.78 -0.84
C CYS A 68 -3.76 -6.20 0.20
N TRP A 69 -2.68 -5.57 -0.26
CA TRP A 69 -1.69 -4.92 0.61
C TRP A 69 -2.05 -3.45 0.83
N HIS A 70 -2.35 -3.12 2.08
CA HIS A 70 -2.59 -1.76 2.53
C HIS A 70 -1.30 -1.13 3.01
N VAL A 71 -0.86 -0.08 2.34
CA VAL A 71 0.32 0.70 2.73
C VAL A 71 -0.10 1.74 3.75
N LEU A 72 0.40 1.58 4.98
CA LEU A 72 0.03 2.35 6.16
C LEU A 72 1.23 3.17 6.65
N GLU A 73 1.05 4.48 6.79
CA GLU A 73 2.08 5.33 7.41
C GLU A 73 2.08 5.19 8.93
N SER A 74 3.25 4.95 9.51
CA SER A 74 3.42 5.01 10.97
C SER A 74 3.11 6.41 11.52
N ALA A 75 3.28 7.50 10.76
CA ALA A 75 3.12 8.86 11.27
C ALA A 75 1.73 9.13 11.90
N ALA A 76 0.68 8.48 11.39
CA ALA A 76 -0.72 8.74 11.76
C ALA A 76 -1.25 7.92 12.95
N THR A 77 -0.66 6.78 13.30
CA THR A 77 -1.08 5.91 14.42
C THR A 77 0.06 4.93 14.69
N ASN A 78 0.46 4.68 15.95
CA ASN A 78 1.45 3.64 16.26
C ASN A 78 0.95 2.29 15.71
N PRO A 79 1.53 1.80 14.61
CA PRO A 79 1.02 0.63 13.90
C PRO A 79 1.43 -0.67 14.60
N ALA A 80 2.28 -0.59 15.64
CA ALA A 80 2.64 -1.72 16.49
C ALA A 80 1.56 -2.04 17.53
N ARG A 81 0.56 -1.17 17.75
CA ARG A 81 -0.54 -1.42 18.70
C ARG A 81 -1.59 -2.38 18.10
N PRO A 82 -1.75 -3.60 18.63
CA PRO A 82 -2.85 -4.49 18.25
C PRO A 82 -4.19 -3.84 18.62
N GLY A 83 -5.22 -3.96 17.76
CA GLY A 83 -6.58 -3.47 18.07
C GLY A 83 -6.91 -2.06 17.58
N SER A 84 -6.18 -1.51 16.61
CA SER A 84 -6.64 -0.27 15.94
C SER A 84 -7.94 -0.54 15.17
N GLN A 85 -8.93 0.36 15.25
CA GLN A 85 -10.19 0.31 14.46
C GLN A 85 -9.99 -0.05 12.98
N ARG A 86 -8.81 0.28 12.42
CA ARG A 86 -8.45 -0.03 11.04
C ARG A 86 -8.40 -1.55 10.75
N ARG A 87 -7.87 -2.36 11.67
CA ARG A 87 -7.84 -3.83 11.53
C ARG A 87 -9.22 -4.45 11.54
N GLU A 88 -10.09 -3.93 12.40
CA GLU A 88 -11.49 -4.37 12.47
C GLU A 88 -12.24 -4.00 11.19
N ARG A 89 -11.98 -2.82 10.62
CA ARG A 89 -12.53 -2.43 9.32
C ARG A 89 -12.04 -3.32 8.19
N PHE A 90 -10.75 -3.64 8.11
CA PHE A 90 -10.23 -4.58 7.10
C PHE A 90 -10.85 -5.96 7.25
N ALA A 91 -10.87 -6.52 8.46
CA ALA A 91 -11.51 -7.81 8.71
C ALA A 91 -12.99 -7.83 8.26
N ALA A 92 -13.69 -6.69 8.28
CA ALA A 92 -15.06 -6.57 7.81
C ALA A 92 -15.21 -6.49 6.28
N LEU A 93 -14.15 -6.21 5.52
CA LEU A 93 -14.18 -6.16 4.05
C LEU A 93 -14.22 -7.55 3.41
N GLY A 94 -13.85 -8.60 4.15
CA GLY A 94 -13.92 -10.00 3.68
C GLY A 94 -12.83 -10.41 2.69
N ASN A 95 -11.83 -9.56 2.46
CA ASN A 95 -10.68 -9.84 1.60
C ASN A 95 -9.51 -10.45 2.39
N ASP A 96 -8.55 -11.04 1.68
CA ASP A 96 -7.24 -11.40 2.27
C ASP A 96 -6.39 -10.14 2.45
N ASP A 97 -6.75 -9.36 3.48
CA ASP A 97 -6.12 -8.08 3.80
C ASP A 97 -4.75 -8.24 4.45
N ARG A 98 -3.78 -7.49 3.93
CA ARG A 98 -2.37 -7.53 4.29
C ARG A 98 -1.87 -6.13 4.60
N GLU A 99 -0.92 -6.03 5.51
CA GLU A 99 -0.43 -4.75 6.01
C GLU A 99 1.03 -4.51 5.61
N VAL A 100 1.30 -3.41 4.92
CA VAL A 100 2.66 -2.88 4.77
C VAL A 100 2.76 -1.59 5.57
N ILE A 101 3.61 -1.57 6.57
CA ILE A 101 3.74 -0.47 7.52
C ILE A 101 5.02 0.30 7.20
N LEU A 102 4.88 1.59 6.90
CA LEU A 102 6.01 2.49 6.64
C LEU A 102 6.51 3.07 7.96
N GLY A 103 7.70 2.67 8.38
CA GLY A 103 8.41 3.20 9.53
C GLY A 103 9.36 4.35 9.16
N PHE A 104 10.48 4.42 9.89
CA PHE A 104 11.58 5.35 9.69
C PHE A 104 12.91 4.62 9.86
N VAL A 105 14.01 5.21 9.40
CA VAL A 105 15.35 4.65 9.58
C VAL A 105 16.02 5.40 10.72
N VAL A 106 16.62 4.67 11.67
CA VAL A 106 17.46 5.25 12.73
C VAL A 106 18.92 5.15 12.27
N GLU A 107 19.60 6.28 12.17
CA GLU A 107 20.98 6.38 11.69
C GLU A 107 21.80 7.23 12.67
N GLY A 108 22.84 6.63 13.27
CA GLY A 108 23.69 7.32 14.24
C GLY A 108 22.89 7.89 15.43
N ASN A 109 22.90 9.22 15.57
CA ASN A 109 22.21 9.94 16.64
C ASN A 109 20.84 10.51 16.23
N GLY A 110 20.34 10.15 15.05
CA GLY A 110 19.09 10.70 14.53
C GLY A 110 18.28 9.66 13.75
N SER A 111 17.29 10.17 13.03
CA SER A 111 16.41 9.36 12.20
C SER A 111 15.98 10.14 10.96
N ARG A 112 15.50 9.40 9.97
CA ARG A 112 14.94 9.97 8.74
C ARG A 112 13.75 9.16 8.26
N TRP A 113 12.90 9.80 7.47
CA TRP A 113 11.85 9.11 6.73
C TRP A 113 12.45 8.19 5.66
N LEU A 114 11.66 7.19 5.29
CA LEU A 114 11.97 6.31 4.16
C LEU A 114 11.95 7.11 2.85
N THR A 115 12.82 6.73 1.94
CA THR A 115 12.82 7.20 0.56
C THR A 115 11.77 6.46 -0.28
N ASP A 116 11.36 7.04 -1.40
CA ASP A 116 10.44 6.38 -2.36
C ASP A 116 10.98 5.04 -2.86
N GLU A 117 12.30 4.91 -2.96
CA GLU A 117 13.00 3.68 -3.35
C GLU A 117 12.88 2.60 -2.26
N GLU A 118 13.16 2.95 -1.00
CA GLU A 118 13.00 2.05 0.15
C GLU A 118 11.54 1.59 0.31
N ILE A 119 10.58 2.52 0.16
CA ILE A 119 9.14 2.20 0.18
C ILE A 119 8.80 1.25 -0.96
N SER A 120 9.18 1.59 -2.20
CA SER A 120 8.90 0.76 -3.37
C SER A 120 9.48 -0.65 -3.23
N ALA A 121 10.73 -0.76 -2.78
CA ALA A 121 11.42 -2.04 -2.63
C ALA A 121 10.78 -2.89 -1.53
N GLY A 122 10.45 -2.31 -0.37
CA GLY A 122 9.82 -3.05 0.70
C GLY A 122 8.38 -3.47 0.39
N VAL A 123 7.62 -2.65 -0.37
CA VAL A 123 6.28 -3.05 -0.83
C VAL A 123 6.39 -4.23 -1.80
N LEU A 124 7.28 -4.15 -2.80
CA LEU A 124 7.53 -5.26 -3.74
C LEU A 124 7.93 -6.53 -3.00
N HIS A 125 8.84 -6.43 -2.03
CA HIS A 125 9.23 -7.56 -1.19
C HIS A 125 8.03 -8.19 -0.46
N ALA A 126 7.12 -7.38 0.10
CA ALA A 126 5.90 -7.89 0.73
C ALA A 126 4.99 -8.63 -0.26
N LEU A 127 4.87 -8.13 -1.49
CA LEU A 127 4.09 -8.76 -2.57
C LEU A 127 4.71 -10.08 -3.03
N HIS A 128 6.02 -10.09 -3.30
CA HIS A 128 6.75 -11.25 -3.82
C HIS A 128 6.82 -12.41 -2.84
N HIS A 129 6.90 -12.10 -1.54
CA HIS A 129 6.96 -13.11 -0.48
C HIS A 129 5.61 -13.40 0.18
N ASP A 130 4.53 -12.85 -0.38
CA ASP A 130 3.18 -13.01 0.14
C ASP A 130 3.09 -12.72 1.66
N LEU A 131 3.68 -11.60 2.09
CA LEU A 131 3.73 -11.25 3.51
C LEU A 131 2.38 -10.68 3.97
N LYS A 132 1.78 -11.30 4.98
CA LYS A 132 0.54 -10.79 5.60
C LYS A 132 0.75 -9.49 6.35
N ARG A 133 1.94 -9.31 6.93
CA ARG A 133 2.35 -8.09 7.62
C ARG A 133 3.83 -7.85 7.40
N HIS A 134 4.19 -6.67 6.95
CA HIS A 134 5.56 -6.26 6.70
C HIS A 134 5.79 -4.84 7.21
N VAL A 135 6.91 -4.59 7.88
CA VAL A 135 7.33 -3.25 8.30
C VAL A 135 8.55 -2.89 7.48
N ILE A 136 8.50 -1.75 6.79
CA ILE A 136 9.64 -1.17 6.06
C ILE A 136 10.31 -0.16 7.01
N GLY A 137 11.62 -0.30 7.23
CA GLY A 137 12.34 0.46 8.26
C GLY A 137 12.02 -0.03 9.68
N GLY A 138 12.02 0.89 10.65
CA GLY A 138 11.70 0.66 12.05
C GLY A 138 10.54 1.53 12.54
N VAL A 139 9.77 1.01 13.50
CA VAL A 139 8.72 1.78 14.21
C VAL A 139 9.09 2.02 15.68
N GLU A 140 10.20 1.45 16.14
CA GLU A 140 10.72 1.58 17.50
C GLU A 140 12.21 1.96 17.47
N PRO A 141 12.68 2.79 18.42
CA PRO A 141 11.90 3.42 19.49
C PRO A 141 11.01 4.55 18.94
N TRP A 142 9.73 4.58 19.30
CA TRP A 142 8.79 5.57 18.77
C TRP A 142 9.22 7.03 18.99
N SER A 143 9.95 7.29 20.08
CA SER A 143 10.51 8.61 20.40
C SER A 143 11.57 9.09 19.42
N ALA A 144 12.15 8.19 18.62
CA ALA A 144 13.11 8.52 17.58
C ALA A 144 12.45 8.76 16.22
N ARG A 145 11.13 8.86 16.12
CA ARG A 145 10.47 9.25 14.87
C ARG A 145 10.88 10.69 14.47
N PRO A 146 11.23 10.96 13.21
CA PRO A 146 11.61 12.29 12.74
C PRO A 146 10.53 13.35 12.93
#